data_AF-A0A2T0B7A7-F1
#
_entry.id   AF-A0A2T0B7A7-F1
#
_cell.length_a   1.000
_cell.length_b   1.000
_cell.length_c   1.000
_cell.angle_alpha   90.00
_cell.angle_beta   90.00
_cell.angle_gamma   90.00
#
_symmetry.space_group_name_H-M   'P 1'
#
loop_
_entity.id
_entity.type
_entity.pdbx_description
1 polymer ?
#
loop_
_entity_poly.entity_id
_entity_poly.type
_entity_poly.pdbx_seq_one_letter_code
_entity_poly.pdbx_strand_id
1 'polypeptide(L)'
;MDYNLLDKHLEEMQPYFKKWFREYNIMLLTPSLESAKYEVLIDATFNPKDAICQQYMYSIYNAFHELIKTYCYSASAYLIEKELKEQGEIGWSNYWKYEIKNYYFRSIIPRYFSILDYIAVMINEISKQSLISNIKNVNFQNMKEKLLTVEDEDKAGWLTGKDIKEINEILEYVYVDITDEEKEILRPYRNKETHRYLVGIDEMTVSIHRRKLPEEEKKLFEAKGDYVYSFKGKPEFEFAKLNTIIGKLINNLDLVVSKLLKLDIMEHVLIVRKDC
;
A
#
# COMPACT_ATOMS: atom_id res chain seq x y z
N MET A 1 1.73 32.43 21.28
CA MET A 1 1.78 32.13 19.84
C MET A 1 1.67 33.47 19.14
N ASP A 2 2.67 33.82 18.34
CA ASP A 2 2.68 35.10 17.62
C ASP A 2 1.86 34.97 16.34
N TYR A 3 0.66 35.53 16.35
CA TYR A 3 -0.30 35.42 15.24
C TYR A 3 0.21 36.11 13.97
N ASN A 4 0.97 37.20 14.09
CA ASN A 4 1.50 37.92 12.94
C ASN A 4 2.56 37.10 12.20
N LEU A 5 3.38 36.35 12.94
CA LEU A 5 4.34 35.43 12.36
C LEU A 5 3.63 34.24 11.68
N LEU A 6 2.59 33.70 12.31
CA LEU A 6 1.78 32.63 11.72
C LEU A 6 1.15 33.07 10.39
N ASP A 7 0.54 34.26 10.36
CA ASP A 7 -0.11 34.81 9.17
C ASP A 7 0.90 35.01 8.03
N LYS A 8 2.07 35.57 8.34
CA LYS A 8 3.16 35.73 7.37
C LYS A 8 3.60 34.39 6.76
N HIS A 9 3.81 33.36 7.60
CA HIS A 9 4.20 32.03 7.14
C HIS A 9 3.10 31.38 6.28
N LEU A 10 1.83 31.58 6.64
CA LEU A 10 0.69 31.08 5.86
C LEU A 10 0.57 31.78 4.50
N GLU A 11 0.78 33.10 4.45
CA GLU A 11 0.80 33.87 3.21
C GLU A 11 1.94 33.42 2.29
N GLU A 12 3.15 33.23 2.83
CA GLU A 12 4.31 32.71 2.10
C GLU A 12 4.07 31.30 1.54
N MET A 13 3.37 30.44 2.29
CA MET A 13 3.09 29.05 1.88
C MET A 13 1.84 28.89 1.01
N GLN A 14 0.98 29.90 0.92
CA GLN A 14 -0.26 29.84 0.15
C GLN A 14 -0.07 29.40 -1.33
N PRO A 15 0.95 29.89 -2.07
CA PRO A 15 1.20 29.44 -3.44
C PRO A 15 1.50 27.95 -3.52
N TYR A 16 2.27 27.42 -2.57
CA TYR A 16 2.66 26.01 -2.50
C TYR A 16 1.48 25.11 -2.16
N PHE A 17 0.60 25.53 -1.25
CA PHE A 17 -0.64 24.78 -0.97
C PHE A 17 -1.57 24.73 -2.19
N LYS A 18 -1.74 25.86 -2.90
CA LYS A 18 -2.54 25.91 -4.14
C LYS A 18 -1.93 25.01 -5.22
N LYS A 19 -0.61 25.04 -5.38
CA LYS A 19 0.11 24.18 -6.33
C LYS A 19 -0.02 22.70 -5.94
N TRP A 20 0.20 22.35 -4.68
CA TRP A 20 0.06 20.99 -4.18
C TRP A 20 -1.32 20.39 -4.50
N PHE A 21 -2.39 21.15 -4.21
CA PHE A 21 -3.75 20.74 -4.52
C PHE A 21 -3.97 20.58 -6.03
N ARG A 22 -3.45 21.50 -6.85
CA ARG A 22 -3.51 21.38 -8.31
C ARG A 22 -2.80 20.12 -8.82
N GLU A 23 -1.56 19.90 -8.42
CA GLU A 23 -0.76 18.74 -8.88
C GLU A 23 -1.40 17.42 -8.43
N TYR A 24 -1.91 17.36 -7.19
CA TYR A 24 -2.68 16.23 -6.68
C TYR A 24 -3.90 15.91 -7.59
N ASN A 25 -4.69 16.93 -7.95
CA ASN A 25 -5.86 16.72 -8.80
C ASN A 25 -5.48 16.31 -10.23
N ILE A 26 -4.41 16.88 -10.79
CA ILE A 26 -3.90 16.45 -12.10
C ILE A 26 -3.50 14.97 -12.04
N MET A 27 -2.74 14.56 -11.02
CA MET A 27 -2.33 13.17 -10.83
C MET A 27 -3.52 12.23 -10.67
N LEU A 28 -4.63 12.68 -10.05
CA LEU A 28 -5.86 11.89 -9.90
C LEU A 28 -6.74 11.81 -11.15
N LEU A 29 -6.63 12.76 -12.08
CA LEU A 29 -7.35 12.73 -13.36
C LEU A 29 -6.60 11.94 -14.45
N THR A 30 -5.28 11.80 -14.27
CA THR A 30 -4.40 11.07 -15.19
C THR A 30 -4.22 9.55 -14.93
N PRO A 31 -4.69 8.90 -13.83
CA PRO A 31 -4.47 7.47 -13.65
C PRO A 31 -5.23 6.68 -14.71
N SER A 32 -4.50 5.97 -15.56
CA SER A 32 -5.06 4.98 -16.48
C SER A 32 -5.39 3.68 -15.74
N LEU A 33 -6.15 3.78 -14.64
CA LEU A 33 -6.52 2.63 -13.83
C LEU A 33 -7.62 1.85 -14.54
N GLU A 34 -7.39 0.57 -14.77
CA GLU A 34 -8.36 -0.32 -15.40
C GLU A 34 -9.59 -0.50 -14.51
N SER A 35 -9.39 -0.53 -13.18
CA SER A 35 -10.51 -0.64 -12.23
C SER A 35 -11.47 0.55 -12.29
N ALA A 36 -11.02 1.74 -12.71
CA ALA A 36 -11.85 2.94 -12.77
C ALA A 36 -12.96 2.89 -13.85
N LYS A 37 -12.93 1.89 -14.74
CA LYS A 37 -13.97 1.62 -15.75
C LYS A 37 -15.24 0.98 -15.16
N TYR A 38 -15.15 0.52 -13.92
CA TYR A 38 -16.20 -0.27 -13.27
C TYR A 38 -16.85 0.54 -12.15
N GLU A 39 -18.15 0.35 -11.97
CA GLU A 39 -18.90 0.86 -10.84
C GLU A 39 -19.60 -0.31 -10.14
N VAL A 40 -19.36 -0.45 -8.84
CA VAL A 40 -20.01 -1.49 -8.02
C VAL A 40 -21.37 -0.97 -7.58
N LEU A 41 -22.43 -1.67 -7.98
CA LEU A 41 -23.79 -1.35 -7.54
C LEU A 41 -23.94 -1.65 -6.06
N ILE A 42 -24.46 -0.68 -5.30
CA ILE A 42 -25.03 -0.96 -3.98
C ILE A 42 -26.53 -0.89 -4.17
N ASP A 43 -27.15 -2.04 -4.33
CA ASP A 43 -28.60 -2.14 -4.27
C ASP A 43 -28.99 -3.10 -3.15
N ALA A 44 -30.16 -2.94 -2.56
CA ALA A 44 -30.64 -3.84 -1.52
C ALA A 44 -31.03 -5.19 -2.15
N THR A 45 -30.04 -5.99 -2.56
CA THR A 45 -30.28 -7.29 -3.20
C THR A 45 -30.79 -8.30 -2.18
N PHE A 46 -31.88 -8.99 -2.51
CA PHE A 46 -32.41 -10.08 -1.67
C PHE A 46 -31.56 -11.37 -1.72
N ASN A 47 -30.59 -11.47 -2.65
CA ASN A 47 -29.68 -12.61 -2.76
C ASN A 47 -28.44 -12.43 -1.87
N PRO A 48 -28.21 -13.29 -0.86
CA PRO A 48 -27.05 -13.17 0.03
C PRO A 48 -25.70 -13.20 -0.69
N LYS A 49 -25.57 -13.99 -1.77
CA LYS A 49 -24.34 -14.08 -2.56
C LYS A 49 -23.99 -12.73 -3.19
N ASP A 50 -24.98 -12.10 -3.82
CA ASP A 50 -24.80 -10.84 -4.54
C ASP A 50 -24.57 -9.70 -3.54
N ALA A 51 -25.28 -9.70 -2.40
CA ALA A 51 -25.09 -8.73 -1.33
C ALA A 51 -23.67 -8.76 -0.74
N ILE A 52 -23.11 -9.95 -0.51
CA ILE A 52 -21.72 -10.14 -0.04
C ILE A 52 -20.76 -9.60 -1.10
N CYS A 53 -20.93 -10.00 -2.36
CA CYS A 53 -20.08 -9.55 -3.46
C CYS A 53 -20.07 -8.01 -3.58
N GLN A 54 -21.25 -7.38 -3.56
CA GLN A 54 -21.39 -5.91 -3.62
C GLN A 54 -20.70 -5.21 -2.45
N GLN A 55 -21.01 -5.60 -1.22
CA GLN A 55 -20.50 -4.89 -0.03
C GLN A 55 -18.98 -4.99 0.09
N TYR A 56 -18.43 -6.18 -0.14
CA TYR A 56 -16.98 -6.38 -0.08
C TYR A 56 -16.28 -5.70 -1.26
N MET A 57 -16.76 -5.87 -2.49
CA MET A 57 -16.11 -5.24 -3.65
C MET A 57 -16.19 -3.71 -3.59
N TYR A 58 -17.32 -3.15 -3.15
CA TYR A 58 -17.42 -1.70 -2.92
C TYR A 58 -16.42 -1.22 -1.86
N SER A 59 -16.27 -1.96 -0.77
CA SER A 59 -15.32 -1.62 0.30
C SER A 59 -13.87 -1.71 -0.18
N ILE A 60 -13.52 -2.78 -0.91
CA ILE A 60 -12.18 -2.99 -1.50
C ILE A 60 -11.86 -1.90 -2.52
N TYR A 61 -12.80 -1.61 -3.42
CA TYR A 61 -12.67 -0.58 -4.44
C TYR A 61 -12.43 0.80 -3.80
N ASN A 62 -13.25 1.20 -2.83
CA ASN A 62 -13.06 2.48 -2.15
C ASN A 62 -11.75 2.54 -1.35
N ALA A 63 -11.39 1.46 -0.67
CA ALA A 63 -10.10 1.39 0.04
C ALA A 63 -8.92 1.55 -0.93
N PHE A 64 -9.02 0.96 -2.12
CA PHE A 64 -8.03 1.12 -3.19
C PHE A 64 -7.98 2.55 -3.75
N HIS A 65 -9.13 3.18 -4.00
CA HIS A 65 -9.18 4.58 -4.41
C HIS A 65 -8.59 5.53 -3.36
N GLU A 66 -8.88 5.30 -2.08
CA GLU A 66 -8.27 6.07 -0.98
C GLU A 66 -6.76 5.86 -0.89
N LEU A 67 -6.27 4.65 -1.20
CA LEU A 67 -4.83 4.37 -1.31
C LEU A 67 -4.19 5.22 -2.41
N ILE A 68 -4.81 5.28 -3.59
CA ILE A 68 -4.35 6.07 -4.74
C ILE A 68 -4.37 7.56 -4.40
N LYS A 69 -5.44 8.08 -3.78
CA LYS A 69 -5.49 9.47 -3.32
C LYS A 69 -4.35 9.78 -2.36
N THR A 70 -4.10 8.90 -1.40
CA THR A 70 -3.00 9.05 -0.42
C THR A 70 -1.64 9.07 -1.12
N TYR A 71 -1.46 8.19 -2.12
CA TYR A 71 -0.26 8.16 -2.96
C TYR A 71 -0.07 9.47 -3.73
N CYS A 72 -1.09 9.92 -4.47
CA CYS A 72 -1.04 11.16 -5.23
C CYS A 72 -0.77 12.38 -4.34
N TYR A 73 -1.36 12.44 -3.13
CA TYR A 73 -1.10 13.50 -2.16
C TYR A 73 0.37 13.56 -1.73
N SER A 74 0.99 12.41 -1.49
CA SER A 74 2.41 12.34 -1.13
C SER A 74 3.31 12.66 -2.32
N ALA A 75 3.02 12.09 -3.50
CA ALA A 75 3.78 12.32 -4.71
C ALA A 75 3.75 13.79 -5.17
N SER A 76 2.62 14.49 -5.02
CA SER A 76 2.54 15.91 -5.32
C SER A 76 3.28 16.76 -4.28
N ALA A 77 3.27 16.38 -2.99
CA ALA A 77 4.07 17.04 -1.96
C ALA A 77 5.57 16.92 -2.22
N TYR A 78 6.02 15.79 -2.79
CA TYR A 78 7.41 15.59 -3.20
C TYR A 78 7.85 16.57 -4.30
N LEU A 79 6.96 16.98 -5.20
CA LEU A 79 7.27 18.01 -6.20
C LEU A 79 7.55 19.37 -5.54
N ILE A 80 6.76 19.72 -4.53
CA ILE A 80 6.93 20.96 -3.76
C ILE A 80 8.23 20.93 -2.95
N GLU A 81 8.51 19.81 -2.28
CA GLU A 81 9.77 19.62 -1.53
C GLU A 81 11.00 19.88 -2.42
N LYS A 82 11.02 19.32 -3.64
CA LYS A 82 12.13 19.48 -4.58
C LYS A 82 12.31 20.93 -4.99
N GLU A 83 11.22 21.59 -5.38
CA GLU A 83 11.26 22.99 -5.81
C GLU A 83 11.79 23.90 -4.70
N LEU A 84 11.29 23.76 -3.47
CA LEU A 84 11.77 24.53 -2.33
C LEU A 84 13.25 24.26 -2.03
N LYS A 85 13.69 23.01 -2.19
CA LYS A 85 15.11 22.65 -2.03
C LYS A 85 15.99 23.32 -3.09
N GLU A 86 15.54 23.35 -4.34
CA GLU A 86 16.25 24.00 -5.45
C GLU A 86 16.32 25.52 -5.28
N GLN A 87 15.31 26.12 -4.64
CA GLN A 87 15.28 27.55 -4.30
C GLN A 87 16.10 27.91 -3.04
N GLY A 88 16.64 26.92 -2.32
CA GLY A 88 17.40 27.13 -1.09
C GLY A 88 16.56 27.26 0.18
N GLU A 89 15.24 27.07 0.09
CA GLU A 89 14.28 27.13 1.20
C GLU A 89 14.27 25.80 2.00
N ILE A 90 15.41 25.47 2.61
CA ILE A 90 15.65 24.17 3.26
C ILE A 90 14.66 23.90 4.40
N GLY A 91 14.30 24.93 5.19
CA GLY A 91 13.37 24.79 6.31
C GLY A 91 11.98 24.35 5.85
N TRP A 92 11.43 25.03 4.84
CA TRP A 92 10.15 24.68 4.25
C TRP A 92 10.21 23.36 3.48
N SER A 93 11.28 23.10 2.74
CA SER A 93 11.49 21.80 2.08
C SER A 93 11.42 20.65 3.08
N ASN A 94 12.07 20.78 4.25
CA ASN A 94 12.00 19.77 5.32
C ASN A 94 10.59 19.62 5.90
N TYR A 95 9.83 20.71 6.06
CA TYR A 95 8.44 20.63 6.48
C TYR A 95 7.61 19.80 5.49
N TRP A 96 7.69 20.10 4.20
CA TRP A 96 6.99 19.35 3.14
C TRP A 96 7.43 17.88 3.09
N LYS A 97 8.72 17.62 3.31
CA LYS A 97 9.28 16.27 3.36
C LYS A 97 8.70 15.43 4.49
N TYR A 98 8.79 15.90 5.74
CA TYR A 98 8.45 15.08 6.91
C TYR A 98 6.97 15.15 7.28
N GLU A 99 6.40 16.34 7.32
CA GLU A 99 5.04 16.58 7.83
C GLU A 99 3.95 16.28 6.80
N ILE A 100 4.28 16.32 5.50
CA ILE A 100 3.31 16.09 4.42
C ILE A 100 3.69 14.82 3.66
N LYS A 101 4.77 14.85 2.87
CA LYS A 101 5.15 13.73 1.98
C LYS A 101 5.27 12.42 2.74
N ASN A 102 6.18 12.34 3.71
CA ASN A 102 6.45 11.10 4.45
C ASN A 102 5.27 10.69 5.35
N TYR A 103 4.60 11.68 5.96
CA TYR A 103 3.43 11.45 6.81
C TYR A 103 2.34 10.64 6.11
N TYR A 104 1.99 11.01 4.87
CA TYR A 104 1.00 10.26 4.09
C TYR A 104 1.58 8.96 3.52
N PHE A 105 2.81 9.01 3.02
CA PHE A 105 3.45 7.90 2.32
C PHE A 105 3.61 6.63 3.17
N ARG A 106 3.95 6.81 4.45
CA ARG A 106 4.19 5.70 5.40
C ARG A 106 3.01 4.75 5.58
N SER A 107 1.80 5.18 5.22
CA SER A 107 0.57 4.39 5.38
C SER A 107 0.24 3.52 4.15
N ILE A 108 0.91 3.74 3.02
CA ILE A 108 0.55 3.12 1.74
C ILE A 108 0.77 1.60 1.76
N ILE A 109 1.98 1.14 2.11
CA ILE A 109 2.29 -0.30 2.14
C ILE A 109 1.41 -1.06 3.16
N PRO A 110 1.21 -0.57 4.41
CA PRO A 110 0.27 -1.21 5.33
C PRO A 110 -1.16 -1.30 4.79
N ARG A 111 -1.66 -0.23 4.16
CA ARG A 111 -3.01 -0.22 3.56
C ARG A 111 -3.12 -1.19 2.39
N TYR A 112 -2.09 -1.31 1.55
CA TYR A 112 -2.02 -2.32 0.50
C TYR A 112 -2.22 -3.74 1.05
N PHE A 113 -1.48 -4.11 2.10
CA PHE A 113 -1.66 -5.42 2.74
C PHE A 113 -3.03 -5.62 3.39
N SER A 114 -3.58 -4.55 3.97
CA SER A 114 -4.95 -4.58 4.50
C SER A 114 -5.98 -4.85 3.40
N ILE A 115 -5.81 -4.28 2.20
CA ILE A 115 -6.71 -4.53 1.06
C ILE A 115 -6.61 -6.00 0.61
N LEU A 116 -5.40 -6.56 0.55
CA LEU A 116 -5.21 -7.98 0.24
C LEU A 116 -5.89 -8.91 1.25
N ASP A 117 -5.85 -8.58 2.53
CA ASP A 117 -6.55 -9.34 3.56
C ASP A 117 -8.07 -9.19 3.45
N TYR A 118 -8.57 -8.02 3.04
CA TYR A 118 -9.99 -7.82 2.74
C TYR A 118 -10.45 -8.65 1.53
N ILE A 119 -9.63 -8.73 0.47
CA ILE A 119 -9.88 -9.63 -0.67
C ILE A 119 -9.94 -11.08 -0.20
N ALA A 120 -9.02 -11.50 0.67
CA ALA A 120 -9.04 -12.85 1.24
C ALA A 120 -10.31 -13.12 2.06
N VAL A 121 -10.76 -12.16 2.88
CA VAL A 121 -12.02 -12.27 3.63
C VAL A 121 -13.20 -12.40 2.68
N MET A 122 -13.28 -11.57 1.64
CA MET A 122 -14.35 -11.66 0.65
C MET A 122 -14.41 -13.04 0.01
N ILE A 123 -13.27 -13.57 -0.46
CA ILE A 123 -13.20 -14.92 -1.06
C ILE A 123 -13.68 -15.97 -0.05
N ASN A 124 -13.29 -15.86 1.22
CA ASN A 124 -13.73 -16.79 2.26
C ASN A 124 -15.25 -16.72 2.47
N GLU A 125 -15.83 -15.53 2.54
CA GLU A 125 -17.28 -15.35 2.73
C GLU A 125 -18.07 -15.88 1.53
N ILE A 126 -17.61 -15.63 0.30
CA ILE A 126 -18.21 -16.20 -0.91
C ILE A 126 -18.09 -17.74 -0.92
N SER A 127 -17.02 -18.27 -0.33
CA SER A 127 -16.88 -19.71 -0.10
C SER A 127 -17.74 -20.26 1.03
N LYS A 128 -18.58 -19.44 1.68
CA LYS A 128 -19.32 -19.76 2.92
C LYS A 128 -18.40 -20.27 4.05
N GLN A 129 -17.21 -19.68 4.14
CA GLN A 129 -16.17 -20.02 5.12
C GLN A 129 -15.73 -21.50 5.07
N SER A 130 -15.93 -22.18 3.94
CA SER A 130 -15.52 -23.58 3.75
C SER A 130 -14.01 -23.74 3.59
N LEU A 131 -13.32 -22.71 3.07
CA LEU A 131 -11.87 -22.71 2.90
C LEU A 131 -11.12 -22.49 4.22
N ILE A 132 -11.57 -21.49 5.00
CA ILE A 132 -11.03 -21.17 6.32
C ILE A 132 -12.19 -20.90 7.28
N SER A 133 -12.37 -21.81 8.23
CA SER A 133 -13.49 -21.76 9.19
C SER A 133 -13.34 -20.67 10.27
N ASN A 134 -12.10 -20.30 10.64
CA ASN A 134 -11.86 -19.26 11.63
C ASN A 134 -11.46 -17.95 10.95
N ILE A 135 -12.36 -16.97 10.96
CA ILE A 135 -12.17 -15.64 10.36
C ILE A 135 -10.88 -14.94 10.80
N LYS A 136 -10.42 -15.18 12.04
CA LYS A 136 -9.17 -14.58 12.57
C LYS A 136 -7.92 -15.08 11.84
N ASN A 137 -8.02 -16.24 11.20
CA ASN A 137 -6.93 -16.85 10.45
C ASN A 137 -6.98 -16.50 8.96
N VAL A 138 -8.00 -15.75 8.52
CA VAL A 138 -8.13 -15.33 7.14
C VAL A 138 -7.17 -14.17 6.88
N ASN A 139 -6.16 -14.45 6.07
CA ASN A 139 -5.24 -13.47 5.54
C ASN A 139 -4.83 -13.91 4.13
N PHE A 140 -4.29 -13.00 3.34
CA PHE A 140 -3.92 -13.25 1.94
C PHE A 140 -3.09 -14.53 1.73
N GLN A 141 -2.06 -14.76 2.56
CA GLN A 141 -1.17 -15.91 2.41
C GLN A 141 -1.92 -17.22 2.67
N ASN A 142 -2.63 -17.31 3.80
CA ASN A 142 -3.39 -18.50 4.15
C ASN A 142 -4.49 -18.81 3.12
N MET A 143 -5.13 -17.76 2.59
CA MET A 143 -6.16 -17.93 1.56
C MET A 143 -5.56 -18.50 0.27
N LYS A 144 -4.44 -17.95 -0.19
CA LYS A 144 -3.72 -18.45 -1.38
C LYS A 144 -3.35 -19.92 -1.22
N GLU A 145 -2.81 -20.31 -0.07
CA GLU A 145 -2.47 -21.71 0.22
C GLU A 145 -3.71 -22.62 0.21
N LYS A 146 -4.84 -22.16 0.73
CA LYS A 146 -6.09 -22.96 0.75
C LYS A 146 -6.73 -23.12 -0.60
N LEU A 147 -6.74 -22.08 -1.43
CA LEU A 147 -7.27 -22.17 -2.79
C LEU A 147 -6.49 -23.16 -3.65
N LEU A 148 -5.21 -23.39 -3.39
CA LEU A 148 -4.40 -24.41 -4.08
C LEU A 148 -4.73 -25.86 -3.69
N THR A 149 -5.46 -26.05 -2.58
CA THR A 149 -5.83 -27.40 -2.09
C THR A 149 -7.18 -27.89 -2.59
N VAL A 150 -7.94 -27.04 -3.29
CA VAL A 150 -9.25 -27.40 -3.82
C VAL A 150 -9.08 -28.02 -5.21
N GLU A 151 -9.72 -29.16 -5.45
CA GLU A 151 -9.66 -29.83 -6.76
C GLU A 151 -10.53 -29.10 -7.80
N ASP A 152 -10.19 -29.21 -9.09
CA ASP A 152 -10.86 -28.50 -10.19
C ASP A 152 -12.37 -28.82 -10.31
N GLU A 153 -12.81 -29.97 -9.80
CA GLU A 153 -14.21 -30.40 -9.82
C GLU A 153 -15.00 -29.98 -8.57
N ASP A 154 -14.30 -29.53 -7.53
CA ASP A 154 -14.90 -29.21 -6.24
C ASP A 154 -15.59 -27.84 -6.23
N LYS A 155 -16.59 -27.72 -5.34
CA LYS A 155 -17.26 -26.46 -5.04
C LYS A 155 -16.94 -26.03 -3.62
N ALA A 156 -16.56 -24.76 -3.47
CA ALA A 156 -16.39 -24.13 -2.17
C ALA A 156 -17.47 -23.05 -1.98
N GLY A 157 -18.56 -23.39 -1.29
CA GLY A 157 -19.69 -22.48 -1.09
C GLY A 157 -20.38 -22.09 -2.40
N TRP A 158 -20.29 -20.82 -2.80
CA TRP A 158 -20.79 -20.35 -4.10
C TRP A 158 -19.74 -20.35 -5.21
N LEU A 159 -18.48 -20.64 -4.90
CA LEU A 159 -17.40 -20.74 -5.88
C LEU A 159 -17.40 -22.12 -6.54
N THR A 160 -17.39 -22.14 -7.87
CA THR A 160 -17.09 -23.33 -8.66
C THR A 160 -15.58 -23.55 -8.76
N GLY A 161 -15.14 -24.76 -9.11
CA GLY A 161 -13.71 -25.02 -9.36
C GLY A 161 -13.11 -24.11 -10.44
N LYS A 162 -13.90 -23.73 -11.46
CA LYS A 162 -13.53 -22.70 -12.44
C LYS A 162 -13.26 -21.34 -11.76
N ASP A 163 -14.16 -20.88 -10.90
CA ASP A 163 -13.97 -19.60 -10.17
C ASP A 163 -12.73 -19.65 -9.28
N ILE A 164 -12.48 -20.77 -8.61
CA ILE A 164 -11.31 -20.95 -7.73
C ILE A 164 -10.01 -20.87 -8.53
N LYS A 165 -9.96 -21.52 -9.69
CA LYS A 165 -8.82 -21.46 -10.60
C LYS A 165 -8.58 -20.04 -11.10
N GLU A 166 -9.62 -19.35 -11.55
CA GLU A 166 -9.52 -17.95 -12.00
C GLU A 166 -9.06 -17.04 -10.86
N ILE A 167 -9.61 -17.19 -9.65
CA ILE A 167 -9.17 -16.45 -8.47
C ILE A 167 -7.69 -16.70 -8.20
N ASN A 168 -7.23 -17.97 -8.20
CA ASN A 168 -5.82 -18.28 -8.01
C ASN A 168 -4.92 -17.57 -9.02
N GLU A 169 -5.28 -17.63 -10.31
CA GLU A 169 -4.56 -16.93 -11.37
C GLU A 169 -4.55 -15.41 -11.17
N ILE A 170 -5.67 -14.83 -10.70
CA ILE A 170 -5.77 -13.40 -10.37
C ILE A 170 -4.83 -13.02 -9.21
N LEU A 171 -4.76 -13.83 -8.15
CA LEU A 171 -3.95 -13.52 -6.98
C LEU A 171 -2.44 -13.63 -7.24
N GLU A 172 -2.00 -14.30 -8.32
CA GLU A 172 -0.59 -14.29 -8.75
C GLU A 172 -0.11 -12.90 -9.18
N TYR A 173 -1.01 -12.02 -9.66
CA TYR A 173 -0.66 -10.68 -10.09
C TYR A 173 -0.21 -9.75 -8.94
N VAL A 174 -0.49 -10.11 -7.68
CA VAL A 174 -0.20 -9.29 -6.49
C VAL A 174 1.29 -8.91 -6.38
N TYR A 175 2.21 -9.79 -6.77
CA TYR A 175 3.65 -9.52 -6.70
C TYR A 175 4.35 -9.64 -8.06
N VAL A 176 3.60 -9.49 -9.16
CA VAL A 176 4.20 -9.40 -10.50
C VAL A 176 5.21 -8.25 -10.54
N ASP A 177 6.37 -8.50 -11.14
CA ASP A 177 7.50 -7.56 -11.25
C ASP A 177 8.10 -7.02 -9.93
N ILE A 178 7.73 -7.63 -8.80
CA ILE A 178 8.35 -7.37 -7.49
C ILE A 178 9.54 -8.33 -7.31
N THR A 179 10.75 -7.78 -7.20
CA THR A 179 11.98 -8.57 -7.01
C THR A 179 12.07 -9.13 -5.60
N ASP A 180 12.92 -10.13 -5.38
CA ASP A 180 13.13 -10.68 -4.03
C ASP A 180 13.74 -9.66 -3.06
N GLU A 181 14.57 -8.72 -3.55
CA GLU A 181 15.06 -7.60 -2.73
C GLU A 181 13.89 -6.71 -2.29
N GLU A 182 12.95 -6.40 -3.19
CA GLU A 182 11.77 -5.60 -2.86
C GLU A 182 10.85 -6.36 -1.89
N LYS A 183 10.71 -7.68 -2.00
CA LYS A 183 9.94 -8.49 -1.05
C LYS A 183 10.52 -8.43 0.37
N GLU A 184 11.84 -8.46 0.52
CA GLU A 184 12.48 -8.31 1.84
C GLU A 184 12.21 -6.93 2.46
N ILE A 185 12.06 -5.88 1.64
CA ILE A 185 11.64 -4.55 2.11
C ILE A 185 10.18 -4.55 2.57
N LEU A 186 9.30 -5.30 1.91
CA LEU A 186 7.88 -5.36 2.21
C LEU A 186 7.56 -6.25 3.42
N ARG A 187 8.40 -7.26 3.69
CA ARG A 187 8.18 -8.27 4.75
C ARG A 187 7.94 -7.68 6.15
N PRO A 188 8.65 -6.65 6.63
CA PRO A 188 8.40 -6.04 7.94
C PRO A 188 7.02 -5.38 8.04
N TYR A 189 6.48 -4.87 6.92
CA TYR A 189 5.14 -4.25 6.88
C TYR A 189 4.01 -5.29 6.96
N ARG A 190 4.27 -6.54 6.55
CA ARG A 190 3.32 -7.64 6.63
C ARG A 190 3.27 -8.27 8.02
N ASN A 191 4.42 -8.36 8.70
CA ASN A 191 4.51 -9.07 9.97
C ASN A 191 4.13 -8.16 11.15
N LYS A 192 2.96 -8.43 11.75
CA LYS A 192 2.42 -7.69 12.90
C LYS A 192 3.35 -7.71 14.12
N GLU A 193 4.17 -8.75 14.27
CA GLU A 193 5.12 -8.90 15.38
C GLU A 193 6.38 -8.04 15.22
N THR A 194 6.69 -7.59 14.00
CA THR A 194 7.89 -6.78 13.70
C THR A 194 7.64 -5.27 13.68
N HIS A 195 6.41 -4.79 13.97
CA HIS A 195 6.12 -3.36 14.10
C HIS A 195 6.76 -2.75 15.34
N ARG A 196 8.10 -2.64 15.34
CA ARG A 196 8.82 -1.94 16.40
C ARG A 196 8.67 -0.44 16.27
N TYR A 197 8.62 0.13 15.07
CA TYR A 197 8.41 1.55 14.87
C TYR A 197 7.82 1.81 13.48
N LEU A 198 7.21 2.98 13.36
CA LEU A 198 6.78 3.54 12.09
C LEU A 198 8.02 3.75 11.22
N VAL A 199 8.07 3.17 10.02
CA VAL A 199 9.28 3.14 9.19
C VAL A 199 9.77 4.55 8.87
N GLY A 200 11.04 4.83 9.17
CA GLY A 200 11.66 6.13 8.94
C GLY A 200 12.01 6.31 7.46
N ILE A 201 11.12 6.98 6.72
CA ILE A 201 11.35 7.32 5.31
C ILE A 201 12.17 8.59 5.24
N ASP A 202 13.32 8.55 4.59
CA ASP A 202 14.27 9.67 4.53
C ASP A 202 14.66 10.26 5.92
N GLU A 203 14.29 9.58 7.01
CA GLU A 203 14.61 9.91 8.39
C GLU A 203 15.88 9.15 8.77
N MET A 204 16.81 9.82 9.44
CA MET A 204 17.87 9.10 10.10
C MET A 204 17.25 8.29 11.23
N THR A 205 17.22 6.97 11.09
CA THR A 205 16.90 6.09 12.21
C THR A 205 17.98 6.22 13.28
N VAL A 206 17.72 5.65 14.47
CA VAL A 206 18.69 5.61 15.58
C VAL A 206 20.02 5.10 15.05
N SER A 207 20.90 6.04 14.73
CA SER A 207 22.11 5.81 13.95
C SER A 207 23.17 5.06 14.74
N ILE A 208 22.90 4.85 16.03
CA ILE A 208 23.75 4.17 17.00
C ILE A 208 23.30 2.72 17.10
N HIS A 209 23.86 1.87 16.25
CA HIS A 209 23.66 0.43 16.34
C HIS A 209 24.91 -0.25 16.90
N ARG A 210 24.68 -1.26 17.74
CA ARG A 210 25.73 -2.13 18.27
C ARG A 210 26.25 -3.02 17.13
N ARG A 211 27.42 -2.70 16.61
CA ARG A 211 28.12 -3.43 15.54
C ARG A 211 29.18 -4.34 16.15
N LYS A 212 29.30 -5.56 15.65
CA LYS A 212 30.41 -6.45 16.00
C LYS A 212 31.70 -5.92 15.35
N LEU A 213 32.77 -5.79 16.13
CA LEU A 213 34.07 -5.40 15.62
C LEU A 213 34.74 -6.59 14.92
N PRO A 214 35.26 -6.42 13.69
CA PRO A 214 36.21 -7.35 13.09
C PRO A 214 37.48 -7.45 13.95
N GLU A 215 38.15 -8.60 13.93
CA GLU A 215 39.33 -8.85 14.79
C GLU A 215 40.49 -7.90 14.52
N GLU A 216 40.63 -7.44 13.27
CA GLU A 216 41.61 -6.43 12.86
C GLU A 216 41.35 -5.08 13.54
N GLU A 217 40.09 -4.65 13.62
CA GLU A 217 39.71 -3.42 14.31
C GLU A 217 39.78 -3.55 15.83
N LYS A 218 39.46 -4.73 16.39
CA LYS A 218 39.66 -4.97 17.83
C LYS A 218 41.11 -4.81 18.22
N LYS A 219 42.02 -5.32 17.39
CA LYS A 219 43.47 -5.15 17.57
C LYS A 219 43.90 -3.69 17.38
N LEU A 220 43.37 -3.01 16.37
CA LEU A 220 43.69 -1.61 16.08
C LEU A 220 43.26 -0.65 17.19
N PHE A 221 42.11 -0.91 17.83
CA PHE A 221 41.51 -0.03 18.85
C PHE A 221 41.64 -0.54 20.29
N GLU A 222 42.37 -1.63 20.52
CA GLU A 222 42.48 -2.31 21.84
C GLU A 222 41.12 -2.53 22.51
N ALA A 223 40.08 -2.81 21.72
CA ALA A 223 38.72 -2.84 22.20
C ALA A 223 38.51 -4.06 23.12
N LYS A 224 38.17 -3.82 24.40
CA LYS A 224 37.91 -4.88 25.39
C LYS A 224 36.63 -5.69 25.16
N GLY A 225 35.84 -5.35 24.14
CA GLY A 225 34.56 -5.97 23.85
C GLY A 225 34.37 -6.25 22.37
N ASP A 226 33.50 -7.21 22.06
CA ASP A 226 33.23 -7.63 20.68
C ASP A 226 32.41 -6.62 19.88
N TYR A 227 31.90 -5.57 20.51
CA TYR A 227 30.94 -4.66 19.89
C TYR A 227 31.20 -3.21 20.25
N VAL A 228 31.03 -2.33 19.26
CA VAL A 228 30.98 -0.88 19.46
C VAL A 228 29.70 -0.31 18.88
N TYR A 229 29.28 0.80 19.45
CA TYR A 229 28.25 1.63 18.86
C TYR A 229 28.86 2.40 17.68
N SER A 230 28.37 2.12 16.47
CA SER A 230 28.81 2.81 15.25
C SER A 230 27.68 3.68 14.72
N PHE A 231 28.01 4.91 14.31
CA PHE A 231 27.10 5.79 13.59
C PHE A 231 26.95 5.32 12.14
N LYS A 232 25.73 4.92 11.74
CA LYS A 232 25.36 4.76 10.33
C LYS A 232 24.23 5.74 10.00
N GLY A 233 24.59 6.97 9.63
CA GLY A 233 23.64 8.02 9.24
C GLY A 233 23.11 7.85 7.82
N LYS A 234 22.44 6.73 7.52
CA LYS A 234 21.64 6.58 6.30
C LYS A 234 20.18 6.33 6.70
N PRO A 235 19.21 6.88 5.95
CA PRO A 235 17.82 6.56 6.21
C PRO A 235 17.58 5.06 6.03
N GLU A 236 16.65 4.51 6.80
CA GLU A 236 16.26 3.10 6.69
C GLU A 236 15.77 2.78 5.28
N PHE A 237 14.95 3.69 4.73
CA PHE A 237 14.55 3.69 3.33
C PHE A 237 14.51 5.09 2.75
N GLU A 238 14.92 5.20 1.50
CA GLU A 238 14.74 6.41 0.71
C GLU A 238 13.37 6.43 0.04
N PHE A 239 12.72 7.60 0.01
CA PHE A 239 11.43 7.80 -0.63
C PHE A 239 11.42 7.33 -2.08
N ALA A 240 12.47 7.63 -2.85
CA ALA A 240 12.55 7.24 -4.26
C ALA A 240 12.53 5.72 -4.46
N LYS A 241 13.23 4.98 -3.59
CA LYS A 241 13.24 3.51 -3.62
C LYS A 241 11.84 2.96 -3.32
N LEU A 242 11.22 3.43 -2.23
CA LEU A 242 9.88 2.96 -1.87
C LEU A 242 8.80 3.40 -2.87
N ASN A 243 8.92 4.58 -3.47
CA ASN A 243 7.97 5.11 -4.45
C ASN A 243 7.94 4.25 -5.71
N THR A 244 9.09 3.72 -6.11
CA THR A 244 9.18 2.78 -7.24
C THR A 244 8.45 1.47 -6.92
N ILE A 245 8.67 0.91 -5.73
CA ILE A 245 7.99 -0.30 -5.27
C ILE A 245 6.48 -0.08 -5.20
N ILE A 246 6.04 1.03 -4.61
CA ILE A 246 4.63 1.38 -4.47
C ILE A 246 3.94 1.54 -5.82
N GLY A 247 4.60 2.16 -6.81
CA GLY A 247 4.05 2.26 -8.17
C GLY A 247 3.71 0.89 -8.75
N LYS A 248 4.61 -0.09 -8.58
CA LYS A 248 4.35 -1.49 -8.98
C LYS A 248 3.18 -2.10 -8.20
N LEU A 249 3.16 -1.94 -6.88
CA LEU A 249 2.09 -2.47 -6.03
C LEU A 249 0.71 -1.90 -6.38
N ILE A 250 0.61 -0.60 -6.67
CA ILE A 250 -0.65 0.03 -7.09
C ILE A 250 -1.13 -0.54 -8.41
N ASN A 251 -0.24 -0.68 -9.40
CA ASN A 251 -0.59 -1.26 -10.71
C ASN A 251 -1.01 -2.73 -10.58
N ASN A 252 -0.30 -3.51 -9.76
CA ASN A 252 -0.65 -4.90 -9.48
C ASN A 252 -2.04 -5.00 -8.82
N LEU A 253 -2.32 -4.14 -7.85
CA LEU A 253 -3.61 -4.13 -7.16
C LEU A 253 -4.75 -3.66 -8.08
N ASP A 254 -4.50 -2.68 -8.95
CA ASP A 254 -5.47 -2.27 -9.99
C ASP A 254 -5.84 -3.44 -10.90
N LEU A 255 -4.84 -4.21 -11.33
CA LEU A 255 -5.04 -5.40 -12.15
C LEU A 255 -5.81 -6.50 -11.41
N VAL A 256 -5.48 -6.74 -10.14
CA VAL A 256 -6.19 -7.71 -9.30
C VAL A 256 -7.65 -7.29 -9.11
N VAL A 257 -7.89 -6.04 -8.69
CA VAL A 257 -9.25 -5.52 -8.46
C VAL A 257 -10.06 -5.56 -9.75
N SER A 258 -9.50 -5.10 -10.87
CA SER A 258 -10.20 -5.11 -12.16
C SER A 258 -10.53 -6.52 -12.66
N LYS A 259 -9.65 -7.50 -12.44
CA LYS A 259 -9.93 -8.90 -12.78
C LYS A 259 -10.95 -9.54 -11.84
N LEU A 260 -10.88 -9.26 -10.54
CA LEU A 260 -11.89 -9.73 -9.57
C LEU A 260 -13.28 -9.21 -9.95
N LEU A 261 -13.38 -7.94 -10.36
CA LEU A 261 -14.63 -7.38 -10.87
C LEU A 261 -15.12 -8.11 -12.12
N LYS A 262 -14.25 -8.72 -12.93
CA LYS A 262 -14.66 -9.44 -14.16
C LYS A 262 -15.08 -10.89 -13.93
N LEU A 263 -15.02 -11.41 -12.71
CA LEU A 263 -15.40 -12.80 -12.42
C LEU A 263 -16.89 -13.04 -12.74
N ASP A 264 -17.22 -14.24 -13.24
CA ASP A 264 -18.61 -14.62 -13.57
C ASP A 264 -19.54 -14.46 -12.34
N ILE A 265 -19.04 -14.77 -11.14
CA ILE A 265 -19.79 -14.60 -9.90
C ILE A 265 -20.18 -13.14 -9.60
N MET A 266 -19.49 -12.18 -10.22
CA MET A 266 -19.71 -10.74 -10.09
C MET A 266 -20.62 -10.14 -11.17
N GLU A 267 -21.07 -10.92 -12.17
CA GLU A 267 -21.80 -10.38 -13.34
C GLU A 267 -23.05 -9.57 -12.95
N HIS A 268 -23.78 -9.98 -11.91
CA HIS A 268 -25.00 -9.31 -11.46
C HIS A 268 -24.78 -8.10 -10.55
N VAL A 269 -23.53 -7.76 -10.22
CA VAL A 269 -23.20 -6.70 -9.25
C VAL A 269 -22.49 -5.49 -9.84
N LEU A 270 -22.34 -5.43 -11.17
CA LEU A 270 -21.53 -4.42 -11.87
C LEU A 270 -22.36 -3.55 -12.82
N ILE A 271 -22.00 -2.27 -12.87
CA ILE A 271 -22.21 -1.43 -14.05
C ILE A 271 -20.86 -1.23 -14.72
N VAL A 272 -20.76 -1.67 -15.97
CA VAL A 272 -19.65 -1.27 -16.85
C VAL A 272 -20.00 0.12 -17.37
N ARG A 273 -19.17 1.13 -17.07
CA ARG A 273 -19.34 2.45 -17.68
C ARG A 273 -19.06 2.32 -19.16
N LYS A 274 -20.13 2.32 -19.96
CA LYS A 274 -20.03 2.62 -21.39
C LYS A 274 -19.74 4.11 -21.46
N ASP A 275 -18.58 4.46 -21.97
CA ASP A 275 -18.11 5.82 -22.30
C ASP A 275 -17.27 6.51 -21.21
N CYS A 276 -15.95 6.50 -21.44
CA CYS A 276 -15.06 7.65 -21.33
C CYS A 276 -14.32 7.77 -22.66
#